data_AF-A0A3M1XUX2-F1
#
_entry.id   AF-A0A3M1XUX2-F1
#
_cell.length_a   1.000
_cell.length_b   1.000
_cell.length_c   1.000
_cell.angle_alpha   90.00
_cell.angle_beta   90.00
_cell.angle_gamma   90.00
#
_symmetry.space_group_name_H-M   'P 1'
#
loop_
_entity.id
_entity.type
_entity.pdbx_description
1 polymer ?
#
loop_
_entity_poly.entity_id
_entity_poly.type
_entity_poly.pdbx_seq_one_letter_code
_entity_poly.pdbx_strand_id
1 'polypeptide(L)'
;MKRITFFPFAFLFMLITSPTLAGDLIVRSQTDVPIFVSVNRHLANRQPRHEVRLRDLNQRFVDLEVSFPRRHMPALRADRVRVHPVHPTIVEVHQGRYGDLELVVVEQRPGGNPHAGYPLPPRPYDSPGYYDHPAQPYGMPMAMSPAEFSQLRRSLRQVSFENDRVALVRQALSHRFVSTGQVAGMLRLFTFERNKLEVAKMAYHRTVDPENYYLLHESFTFRSNARELQHYVESHPPAVAAPACAPEPRPQPRPQPHLPGRRQPRRAW
;
A
#
# COMPACT_ATOMS: atom_id res chain seq x y z
N MET A 1 2.96 51.58 -65.36
CA MET A 1 3.12 50.15 -65.03
C MET A 1 4.42 49.95 -64.26
N LYS A 2 4.38 49.78 -62.93
CA LYS A 2 5.57 49.53 -62.09
C LYS A 2 5.49 48.10 -61.54
N ARG A 3 6.53 47.31 -61.84
CA ARG A 3 6.65 45.89 -61.47
C ARG A 3 6.96 45.77 -59.97
N ILE A 4 6.15 44.99 -59.26
CA ILE A 4 6.32 44.68 -57.84
C ILE A 4 7.23 43.45 -57.73
N THR A 5 8.41 43.62 -57.17
CA THR A 5 9.36 42.55 -56.87
C THR A 5 8.96 41.87 -55.56
N PHE A 6 8.63 40.57 -55.63
CA PHE A 6 8.23 39.74 -54.50
C PHE A 6 9.49 39.18 -53.81
N PHE A 7 9.73 39.54 -52.55
CA PHE A 7 10.76 38.90 -51.71
C PHE A 7 10.19 37.58 -51.16
N PRO A 8 10.85 36.42 -51.34
CA PRO A 8 10.36 35.18 -50.75
C PRO A 8 10.66 35.23 -49.25
N PHE A 9 9.62 35.38 -48.45
CA PHE A 9 9.70 35.20 -47.01
C PHE A 9 9.90 33.70 -46.75
N ALA A 10 11.17 33.30 -46.62
CA ALA A 10 11.52 31.96 -46.15
C ALA A 10 11.00 31.84 -44.72
N PHE A 11 9.78 31.30 -44.57
CA PHE A 11 9.27 30.82 -43.31
C PHE A 11 10.14 29.63 -42.92
N LEU A 12 11.20 29.91 -42.17
CA LEU A 12 11.92 28.93 -41.39
C LEU A 12 10.89 28.33 -40.43
N PHE A 13 10.29 27.21 -40.84
CA PHE A 13 9.51 26.35 -39.97
C PHE A 13 10.53 25.73 -39.01
N MET A 14 10.89 26.51 -37.99
CA MET A 14 11.56 26.00 -36.81
C MET A 14 10.61 24.93 -36.29
N LEU A 15 10.91 23.67 -36.60
CA LEU A 15 10.29 22.52 -35.99
C LEU A 15 10.58 22.65 -34.51
N ILE A 16 9.67 23.34 -33.81
CA ILE A 16 9.55 23.24 -32.38
C ILE A 16 9.10 21.79 -32.19
N THR A 17 10.07 20.89 -32.08
CA THR A 17 9.89 19.60 -31.41
C THR A 17 9.54 19.94 -29.97
N SER A 18 8.29 20.35 -29.75
CA SER A 18 7.73 20.43 -28.43
C SER A 18 7.96 19.04 -27.82
N PRO A 19 8.64 18.95 -26.67
CA PRO A 19 8.86 17.66 -26.02
C PRO A 19 7.48 17.05 -25.84
N THR A 20 7.21 15.96 -26.57
CA THR A 20 5.97 15.22 -26.38
C THR A 20 5.93 14.86 -24.92
N LEU A 21 4.92 15.38 -24.24
CA LEU A 21 4.65 15.17 -22.82
C LEU A 21 4.10 13.74 -22.68
N ALA A 22 4.93 12.79 -23.09
CA ALA A 22 4.65 11.37 -23.13
C ALA A 22 4.79 10.86 -21.71
N GLY A 23 3.68 10.44 -21.13
CA GLY A 23 3.65 9.86 -19.81
C GLY A 23 3.15 8.43 -19.85
N ASP A 24 3.55 7.67 -18.85
CA ASP A 24 3.11 6.29 -18.69
C ASP A 24 1.90 6.23 -17.76
N LEU A 25 0.97 5.35 -18.08
CA LEU A 25 -0.17 5.03 -17.23
C LEU A 25 -0.21 3.53 -16.97
N ILE A 26 -0.25 3.15 -15.71
CA ILE A 26 -0.29 1.76 -15.29
C ILE A 26 -1.62 1.53 -14.59
N VAL A 27 -2.43 0.63 -15.14
CA VAL A 27 -3.69 0.21 -14.52
C VAL A 27 -3.51 -1.19 -13.93
N ARG A 28 -3.74 -1.34 -12.62
CA ARG A 28 -3.51 -2.59 -11.87
C ARG A 28 -4.79 -3.05 -11.19
N SER A 29 -5.06 -4.34 -11.22
CA SER A 29 -6.09 -4.96 -10.38
C SER A 29 -5.45 -5.49 -9.11
N GLN A 30 -5.82 -4.94 -7.95
CA GLN A 30 -5.42 -5.47 -6.64
C GLN A 30 -6.32 -6.64 -6.19
N THR A 31 -7.25 -7.05 -7.05
CA THR A 31 -8.16 -8.18 -6.83
C THR A 31 -7.67 -9.43 -7.58
N ASP A 32 -8.24 -10.59 -7.26
CA ASP A 32 -7.99 -11.82 -8.04
C ASP A 32 -8.71 -11.81 -9.42
N VAL A 33 -9.37 -10.71 -9.80
CA VAL A 33 -10.09 -10.58 -11.08
C VAL A 33 -9.20 -9.84 -12.09
N PRO A 34 -8.92 -10.41 -13.27
CA PRO A 34 -8.18 -9.72 -14.32
C PRO A 34 -9.09 -8.71 -15.04
N ILE A 35 -8.49 -7.70 -15.67
CA ILE A 35 -9.18 -6.52 -16.20
C ILE A 35 -8.93 -6.28 -17.69
N PHE A 36 -9.92 -5.68 -18.33
CA PHE A 36 -9.82 -4.98 -19.60
C PHE A 36 -9.80 -3.49 -19.34
N VAL A 37 -8.92 -2.77 -20.04
CA VAL A 37 -8.70 -1.33 -19.88
C VAL A 37 -8.94 -0.67 -21.22
N SER A 38 -9.78 0.35 -21.22
CA SER A 38 -10.03 1.23 -22.34
C SER A 38 -9.59 2.64 -21.99
N VAL A 39 -8.87 3.28 -22.91
CA VAL A 39 -8.41 4.67 -22.80
C VAL A 39 -9.13 5.47 -23.86
N ASN A 40 -9.84 6.53 -23.48
CA ASN A 40 -10.67 7.34 -24.38
C ASN A 40 -11.62 6.47 -25.24
N ARG A 41 -12.23 5.45 -24.62
CA ARG A 41 -13.12 4.45 -25.26
C ARG A 41 -12.44 3.48 -26.24
N HIS A 42 -11.11 3.50 -26.36
CA HIS A 42 -10.35 2.53 -27.14
C HIS A 42 -9.76 1.45 -26.24
N LEU A 43 -10.08 0.19 -26.53
CA LEU A 43 -9.58 -0.96 -25.76
C LEU A 43 -8.07 -1.10 -25.92
N ALA A 44 -7.35 -1.02 -24.81
CA ALA A 44 -5.89 -1.10 -24.75
C ALA A 44 -5.37 -2.54 -24.77
N ASN A 45 -6.10 -3.48 -24.15
CA ASN A 45 -5.70 -4.89 -24.07
C ASN A 45 -6.78 -5.83 -24.59
N ARG A 46 -6.38 -6.76 -25.48
CA ARG A 46 -7.28 -7.78 -26.06
C ARG A 46 -7.49 -9.01 -25.17
N GLN A 47 -6.57 -9.25 -24.23
CA GLN A 47 -6.65 -10.33 -23.25
C GLN A 47 -6.75 -9.73 -21.84
N PRO A 48 -7.54 -10.32 -20.94
CA PRO A 48 -7.68 -9.80 -19.58
C PRO A 48 -6.37 -10.01 -18.82
N ARG A 49 -5.90 -8.97 -18.12
CA ARG A 49 -4.63 -8.99 -17.37
C ARG A 49 -4.82 -8.36 -16.00
N HIS A 50 -4.00 -8.73 -15.02
CA HIS A 50 -3.98 -8.07 -13.71
C HIS A 50 -3.26 -6.72 -13.74
N GLU A 51 -2.48 -6.46 -14.78
CA GLU A 51 -1.77 -5.21 -14.97
C GLU A 51 -1.70 -4.89 -16.46
N VAL A 52 -2.04 -3.66 -16.80
CA VAL A 52 -1.97 -3.11 -18.16
C VAL A 52 -1.12 -1.85 -18.10
N ARG A 53 -0.02 -1.85 -18.84
CA ARG A 53 0.89 -0.71 -18.96
C ARG A 53 0.66 -0.03 -20.30
N LEU A 54 0.25 1.22 -20.24
CA LEU A 54 0.08 2.12 -21.37
C LEU A 54 1.29 3.04 -21.38
N ARG A 55 2.06 2.98 -22.46
CA ARG A 55 3.28 3.79 -22.62
C ARG A 55 3.05 4.89 -23.61
N ASP A 56 3.87 5.92 -23.51
CA ASP A 56 3.97 7.00 -24.49
C ASP A 56 2.63 7.72 -24.74
N LEU A 57 1.81 7.87 -23.69
CA LEU A 57 0.55 8.61 -23.80
C LEU A 57 0.86 10.09 -23.96
N ASN A 58 0.60 10.62 -25.16
CA ASN A 58 0.85 12.02 -25.54
C ASN A 58 -0.21 13.01 -25.02
N GLN A 59 -1.12 12.56 -24.14
CA GLN A 59 -2.22 13.35 -23.61
C GLN A 59 -2.06 13.54 -22.11
N ARG A 60 -2.20 14.79 -21.65
CA ARG A 60 -2.11 15.15 -20.22
C ARG A 60 -3.27 14.60 -19.38
N PHE A 61 -4.42 14.36 -19.99
CA PHE A 61 -5.60 13.81 -19.34
C PHE A 61 -6.22 12.76 -20.25
N VAL A 62 -6.68 11.65 -19.68
CA VAL A 62 -7.34 10.56 -20.39
C VAL A 62 -8.59 10.10 -19.62
N ASP A 63 -9.59 9.61 -20.35
CA ASP A 63 -10.74 8.94 -19.75
C ASP A 63 -10.48 7.44 -19.69
N LEU A 64 -10.61 6.85 -18.51
CA LEU A 64 -10.36 5.43 -18.28
C LEU A 64 -11.64 4.68 -18.02
N GLU A 65 -11.78 3.54 -18.67
CA GLU A 65 -12.82 2.56 -18.39
C GLU A 65 -12.19 1.20 -18.15
N VAL A 66 -12.51 0.61 -17.02
CA VAL A 66 -12.06 -0.72 -16.62
C VAL A 66 -13.25 -1.66 -16.59
N SER A 67 -13.19 -2.72 -17.38
CA SER A 67 -14.22 -3.75 -17.45
C SER A 67 -13.66 -5.12 -17.11
N PHE A 68 -14.56 -6.05 -16.78
CA PHE A 68 -14.21 -7.36 -16.26
C PHE A 68 -14.70 -8.47 -17.20
N PRO A 69 -14.03 -9.63 -17.24
CA PRO A 69 -14.46 -10.76 -18.08
C PRO A 69 -15.87 -11.29 -17.77
N ARG A 70 -16.35 -11.10 -16.53
CA ARG A 70 -17.69 -11.53 -16.13
C ARG A 70 -18.71 -10.47 -16.50
N ARG A 71 -19.67 -10.82 -17.38
CA ARG A 71 -20.73 -9.92 -17.90
C ARG A 71 -21.63 -9.26 -16.85
N HIS A 72 -21.67 -9.76 -15.62
CA HIS A 72 -22.49 -9.20 -14.54
C HIS A 72 -21.76 -8.13 -13.69
N MET A 73 -20.46 -7.90 -13.90
CA MET A 73 -19.73 -6.87 -13.17
C MET A 73 -19.86 -5.52 -13.89
N PRO A 74 -20.25 -4.43 -13.19
CA PRO A 74 -20.29 -3.11 -13.80
C PRO A 74 -18.86 -2.65 -14.15
N ALA A 75 -18.74 -1.96 -15.28
CA ALA A 75 -17.48 -1.31 -15.64
C ALA A 75 -17.23 -0.11 -14.73
N LEU A 76 -15.98 0.09 -14.33
CA LEU A 76 -15.55 1.23 -13.55
C LEU A 76 -15.03 2.32 -14.47
N ARG A 77 -15.36 3.58 -14.19
CA ARG A 77 -14.95 4.71 -15.00
C ARG A 77 -14.26 5.76 -14.15
N ALA A 78 -13.18 6.32 -14.69
CA ALA A 78 -12.48 7.46 -14.11
C ALA A 78 -12.26 8.49 -15.21
N ASP A 79 -12.93 9.63 -15.08
CA ASP A 79 -12.87 10.70 -16.06
C ASP A 79 -11.69 11.63 -15.76
N ARG A 80 -11.05 12.14 -16.81
CA ARG A 80 -9.95 13.11 -16.71
C ARG A 80 -8.78 12.67 -15.81
N VAL A 81 -8.38 11.41 -15.90
CA VAL A 81 -7.19 10.91 -15.20
C VAL A 81 -5.96 11.60 -15.76
N ARG A 82 -5.21 12.26 -14.88
CA ARG A 82 -4.00 12.99 -15.27
C ARG A 82 -2.87 12.02 -15.54
N VAL A 83 -2.26 12.12 -16.72
CA VAL A 83 -1.04 11.40 -17.06
C VAL A 83 0.15 12.32 -16.81
N HIS A 84 1.06 11.88 -15.94
CA HIS A 84 2.26 12.63 -15.61
C HIS A 84 3.40 12.34 -16.62
N PRO A 85 4.10 13.35 -17.15
CA PRO A 85 5.17 13.13 -18.13
C PRO A 85 6.50 12.65 -17.53
N VAL A 86 6.71 12.87 -16.23
CA VAL A 86 7.98 12.55 -15.54
C VAL A 86 7.94 11.21 -14.82
N HIS A 87 6.75 10.72 -14.45
CA HIS A 87 6.60 9.49 -13.68
C HIS A 87 5.34 8.76 -14.11
N PRO A 88 5.28 7.43 -14.00
CA PRO A 88 4.07 6.69 -14.30
C PRO A 88 2.94 7.15 -13.38
N THR A 89 1.76 7.37 -13.97
CA THR A 89 0.51 7.50 -13.23
C THR A 89 0.00 6.09 -12.95
N ILE A 90 -0.33 5.78 -11.70
CA ILE A 90 -0.82 4.45 -11.34
C ILE A 90 -2.30 4.57 -10.99
N VAL A 91 -3.12 3.69 -11.56
CA VAL A 91 -4.54 3.56 -11.25
C VAL A 91 -4.77 2.12 -10.80
N GLU A 92 -5.40 1.96 -9.65
CA GLU A 92 -5.62 0.66 -9.05
C GLU A 92 -7.11 0.36 -8.91
N VAL A 93 -7.51 -0.86 -9.23
CA VAL A 93 -8.84 -1.40 -8.92
C VAL A 93 -8.78 -2.06 -7.55
N HIS A 94 -9.55 -1.54 -6.60
CA HIS A 94 -9.64 -2.01 -5.22
C HIS A 94 -11.02 -2.58 -4.95
N GLN A 95 -11.10 -3.46 -3.94
CA GLN A 95 -12.38 -3.87 -3.37
C GLN A 95 -12.69 -2.91 -2.21
N GLY A 96 -13.73 -2.11 -2.36
CA GLY A 96 -14.25 -1.20 -1.37
C GLY A 96 -14.79 -1.92 -0.14
N ARG A 97 -15.13 -1.15 0.90
CA ARG A 97 -15.54 -1.67 2.22
C ARG A 97 -16.81 -2.53 2.17
N TYR A 98 -17.66 -2.34 1.16
CA TYR A 98 -18.91 -3.07 0.98
C TYR A 98 -18.81 -4.16 -0.10
N GLY A 99 -17.60 -4.47 -0.55
CA GLY A 99 -17.35 -5.49 -1.57
C GLY A 99 -17.55 -5.02 -3.01
N ASP A 100 -17.93 -3.76 -3.20
CA ASP A 100 -17.93 -3.05 -4.47
C ASP A 100 -16.51 -2.83 -5.00
N LEU A 101 -16.36 -2.62 -6.30
CA LEU A 101 -15.06 -2.36 -6.91
C LEU A 101 -14.93 -0.86 -7.18
N GLU A 102 -13.79 -0.28 -6.85
CA GLU A 102 -13.52 1.15 -7.04
C GLU A 102 -12.17 1.39 -7.73
N LEU A 103 -12.06 2.51 -8.45
CA LEU A 103 -10.81 2.96 -9.08
C LEU A 103 -10.15 4.03 -8.20
N VAL A 104 -8.91 3.78 -7.81
CA VAL A 104 -8.10 4.72 -7.02
C VAL A 104 -6.91 5.18 -7.85
N VAL A 105 -6.78 6.48 -8.06
CA VAL A 105 -5.59 7.07 -8.70
C VAL A 105 -4.50 7.23 -7.64
N VAL A 106 -3.46 6.43 -7.75
CA VAL A 106 -2.28 6.46 -6.87
C VAL A 106 -1.22 7.31 -7.55
N GLU A 107 -1.25 8.62 -7.31
CA GLU A 107 -0.27 9.55 -7.85
C GLU A 107 1.04 9.46 -7.06
N GLN A 108 2.07 8.85 -7.64
CA GLN A 108 3.42 8.87 -7.07
C GLN A 108 4.09 10.21 -7.34
N ARG A 109 4.04 11.15 -6.40
CA ARG A 109 4.88 12.35 -6.47
C ARG A 109 6.36 11.93 -6.36
N PRO A 110 7.27 12.38 -7.25
CA PRO A 110 8.70 12.16 -7.07
C PRO A 110 9.15 13.01 -5.87
N GLY A 111 9.54 12.35 -4.79
CA GLY A 111 10.05 13.00 -3.59
C GLY A 111 11.39 13.69 -3.85
N GLY A 112 11.37 15.01 -4.02
CA GLY A 112 12.54 15.86 -3.84
C GLY A 112 12.69 16.21 -2.36
N ASN A 113 13.83 15.85 -1.77
CA ASN A 113 14.21 16.25 -0.40
C ASN A 113 14.67 17.73 -0.41
N PRO A 114 14.03 18.66 0.33
CA PRO A 114 14.36 20.09 0.28
C PRO A 114 15.65 20.48 1.03
N HIS A 115 16.50 19.53 1.44
CA HIS A 115 17.75 19.78 2.17
C HIS A 115 19.02 19.31 1.44
N ALA A 116 19.05 19.40 0.11
CA ALA A 116 20.27 19.20 -0.69
C ALA A 116 21.16 20.46 -0.67
N GLY A 117 21.88 20.69 0.44
CA GLY A 117 22.78 21.84 0.57
C GLY A 117 24.04 21.62 1.41
N TYR A 118 24.14 20.51 2.16
CA TYR A 118 25.33 20.19 2.95
C TYR A 118 25.92 18.85 2.50
N PRO A 119 27.21 18.80 2.12
CA PRO A 119 27.86 17.54 1.81
C PRO A 119 27.99 16.72 3.09
N LEU A 120 27.27 15.60 3.16
CA LEU A 120 27.45 14.62 4.23
C LEU A 120 28.74 13.83 3.99
N PRO A 121 29.50 13.47 5.05
CA PRO A 121 30.71 12.67 4.92
C PRO A 121 30.38 11.27 4.37
N PRO A 122 31.30 10.65 3.60
CA PRO A 122 31.04 9.39 2.92
C PRO A 122 30.82 8.26 3.94
N ARG A 123 29.67 7.59 3.84
CA ARG A 123 29.36 6.40 4.63
C ARG A 123 29.96 5.15 3.97
N PRO A 124 30.55 4.21 4.72
CA PRO A 124 31.06 2.97 4.17
C PRO A 124 29.93 1.98 3.90
N TYR A 125 29.95 1.46 2.67
CA TYR A 125 29.30 0.27 2.12
C TYR A 125 27.78 0.26 1.89
N ASP A 126 27.50 -0.04 0.61
CA ASP A 126 26.23 -0.29 -0.03
C ASP A 126 25.39 -1.38 0.64
N SER A 127 24.08 -1.13 0.75
CA SER A 127 23.09 -2.20 0.85
C SER A 127 21.79 -1.76 0.16
N PRO A 128 21.21 -2.59 -0.72
CA PRO A 128 20.22 -2.14 -1.71
C PRO A 128 18.79 -2.19 -1.18
N GLY A 129 18.05 -1.11 -1.44
CA GLY A 129 16.59 -1.12 -1.61
C GLY A 129 15.75 -1.24 -0.34
N TYR A 130 15.38 -0.10 0.25
CA TYR A 130 14.25 -0.02 1.17
C TYR A 130 13.33 1.13 0.73
N TYR A 131 12.09 0.79 0.32
CA TYR A 131 11.07 1.79 0.03
C TYR A 131 10.60 2.41 1.35
N ASP A 132 10.81 3.72 1.45
CA ASP A 132 10.38 4.60 2.53
C ASP A 132 8.84 4.52 2.70
N HIS A 133 8.39 3.78 3.71
CA HIS A 133 7.08 3.99 4.31
C HIS A 133 7.25 5.03 5.42
N PRO A 134 6.30 5.96 5.62
CA PRO A 134 6.37 6.91 6.73
C PRO A 134 6.57 6.11 8.02
N ALA A 135 7.65 6.43 8.73
CA ALA A 135 8.08 5.77 9.95
C ALA A 135 6.92 5.74 10.95
N GLN A 136 6.23 4.60 11.00
CA GLN A 136 5.40 4.24 12.13
C GLN A 136 6.31 4.23 13.37
N PRO A 137 5.77 4.57 14.55
CA PRO A 137 6.53 4.64 15.79
C PRO A 137 7.42 3.41 15.95
N TYR A 138 8.72 3.66 16.10
CA TYR A 138 9.75 2.64 16.15
C TYR A 138 9.41 1.59 17.21
N GLY A 139 9.18 0.34 16.79
CA GLY A 139 8.91 -0.80 17.68
C GLY A 139 7.50 -1.40 17.61
N MET A 140 6.56 -0.84 16.84
CA MET A 140 5.24 -1.46 16.66
C MET A 140 5.32 -2.60 15.64
N PRO A 141 4.69 -3.76 15.91
CA PRO A 141 4.62 -4.85 14.94
C PRO A 141 3.88 -4.39 13.68
N MET A 142 4.49 -4.56 12.51
CA MET A 142 3.85 -4.28 11.22
C MET A 142 3.19 -5.55 10.67
N ALA A 143 2.00 -5.40 10.11
CA ALA A 143 1.36 -6.47 9.36
C ALA A 143 2.21 -6.83 8.13
N MET A 144 2.13 -8.09 7.69
CA MET A 144 2.82 -8.53 6.47
C MET A 144 2.43 -7.67 5.27
N SER A 145 3.37 -7.47 4.35
CA SER A 145 3.13 -6.66 3.15
C SER A 145 2.07 -7.29 2.24
N PRO A 146 1.40 -6.51 1.36
CA PRO A 146 0.45 -7.05 0.40
C PRO A 146 1.04 -8.15 -0.51
N ALA A 147 2.32 -8.05 -0.87
CA ALA A 147 3.01 -9.04 -1.68
C ALA A 147 3.20 -10.37 -0.94
N GLU A 148 3.64 -10.32 0.32
CA GLU A 148 3.79 -11.50 1.18
C GLU A 148 2.44 -12.17 1.44
N PHE A 149 1.40 -11.38 1.72
CA PHE A 149 0.05 -11.90 1.90
C PHE A 149 -0.49 -12.58 0.63
N SER A 150 -0.24 -11.97 -0.53
CA SER A 150 -0.61 -12.55 -1.83
C SER A 150 0.11 -13.88 -2.11
N GLN A 151 1.36 -14.02 -1.66
CA GLN A 151 2.09 -15.28 -1.73
C GLN A 151 1.50 -16.32 -0.76
N LEU A 152 1.26 -15.95 0.49
CA LEU A 152 0.63 -16.84 1.48
C LEU A 152 -0.74 -17.34 1.00
N ARG A 153 -1.58 -16.45 0.46
CA ARG A 153 -2.89 -16.80 -0.08
C ARG A 153 -2.79 -17.81 -1.23
N ARG A 154 -1.79 -17.66 -2.11
CA ARG A 154 -1.52 -18.64 -3.19
C ARG A 154 -1.14 -20.00 -2.61
N SER A 155 -0.25 -20.04 -1.63
CA SER A 155 0.14 -21.29 -0.97
C SER A 155 -1.04 -21.97 -0.26
N LEU A 156 -1.88 -21.21 0.45
CA LEU A 156 -3.08 -21.74 1.11
C LEU A 156 -4.07 -22.34 0.10
N ARG A 157 -4.27 -21.69 -1.06
CA ARG A 157 -5.15 -22.21 -2.12
C ARG A 157 -4.65 -23.51 -2.77
N GLN A 158 -3.35 -23.79 -2.72
CA GLN A 158 -2.76 -25.01 -3.27
C GLN A 158 -2.91 -26.20 -2.34
N VAL A 159 -3.27 -25.99 -1.07
CA VAL A 159 -3.43 -27.06 -0.08
C VAL A 159 -4.86 -27.58 -0.10
N SER A 160 -5.01 -28.86 -0.46
CA SER A 160 -6.32 -29.50 -0.64
C SER A 160 -7.12 -29.61 0.66
N PHE A 161 -6.50 -30.12 1.73
CA PHE A 161 -7.18 -30.35 3.00
C PHE A 161 -7.14 -29.13 3.91
N GLU A 162 -8.27 -28.80 4.55
CA GLU A 162 -8.34 -27.61 5.40
C GLU A 162 -7.46 -27.69 6.64
N ASN A 163 -7.30 -28.87 7.23
CA ASN A 163 -6.44 -29.06 8.40
C ASN A 163 -4.98 -28.71 8.08
N ASP A 164 -4.51 -29.08 6.88
CA ASP A 164 -3.17 -28.73 6.40
C ASP A 164 -3.07 -27.23 6.12
N ARG A 165 -4.15 -26.58 5.63
CA ARG A 165 -4.20 -25.11 5.54
C ARG A 165 -4.11 -24.46 6.91
N VAL A 166 -4.81 -24.96 7.93
CA VAL A 166 -4.71 -24.45 9.31
C VAL A 166 -3.27 -24.57 9.82
N ALA A 167 -2.61 -25.71 9.59
CA ALA A 167 -1.21 -25.91 9.96
C ALA A 167 -0.27 -24.91 9.24
N LEU A 168 -0.50 -24.66 7.95
CA LEU A 168 0.27 -23.67 7.19
C LEU A 168 0.04 -22.25 7.70
N VAL A 169 -1.20 -21.87 8.04
CA VAL A 169 -1.48 -20.56 8.66
C VAL A 169 -0.76 -20.43 10.00
N ARG A 170 -0.80 -21.46 10.84
CA ARG A 170 -0.10 -21.47 12.14
C ARG A 170 1.41 -21.24 11.96
N GLN A 171 2.02 -21.95 11.03
CA GLN A 171 3.42 -21.75 10.69
C GLN A 171 3.67 -20.35 10.11
N ALA A 172 2.74 -19.82 9.32
CA ALA A 172 2.92 -18.52 8.71
C ALA A 172 2.89 -17.37 9.73
N LEU A 173 2.08 -17.49 10.78
CA LEU A 173 1.87 -16.48 11.81
C LEU A 173 2.83 -16.59 13.01
N SER A 174 3.72 -17.58 13.05
CA SER A 174 4.65 -17.79 14.18
C SER A 174 5.62 -16.60 14.38
N HIS A 175 6.03 -15.95 13.30
CA HIS A 175 6.99 -14.84 13.30
C HIS A 175 6.50 -13.60 12.53
N ARG A 176 5.23 -13.58 12.14
CA ARG A 176 4.66 -12.48 11.35
C ARG A 176 3.38 -11.99 11.99
N PHE A 177 3.15 -10.69 11.84
CA PHE A 177 1.88 -10.08 12.20
C PHE A 177 1.01 -9.89 10.95
N VAL A 178 -0.28 -9.75 11.18
CA VAL A 178 -1.30 -9.55 10.15
C VAL A 178 -2.23 -8.41 10.54
N SER A 179 -2.93 -7.83 9.58
CA SER A 179 -4.07 -6.98 9.86
C SER A 179 -5.36 -7.80 9.95
N THR A 180 -6.39 -7.26 10.59
CA THR A 180 -7.73 -7.84 10.64
C THR A 180 -8.25 -8.12 9.22
N GLY A 181 -8.00 -7.22 8.26
CA GLY A 181 -8.35 -7.42 6.85
C GLY A 181 -7.65 -8.63 6.21
N GLN A 182 -6.40 -8.87 6.55
CA GLN A 182 -5.67 -10.07 6.11
C GLN A 182 -6.22 -11.34 6.76
N VAL A 183 -6.61 -11.29 8.04
CA VAL A 183 -7.31 -12.40 8.69
C VAL A 183 -8.61 -12.73 7.97
N ALA A 184 -9.46 -11.72 7.68
CA ALA A 184 -10.68 -11.91 6.90
C ALA A 184 -10.38 -12.56 5.53
N GLY A 185 -9.32 -12.10 4.86
CA GLY A 185 -8.86 -12.68 3.60
C GLY A 185 -8.45 -14.15 3.71
N MET A 186 -7.85 -14.57 4.84
CA MET A 186 -7.55 -15.99 5.11
C MET A 186 -8.82 -16.79 5.39
N LEU A 187 -9.75 -16.28 6.21
CA LEU A 187 -10.98 -16.99 6.58
C LEU A 187 -11.85 -17.32 5.36
N ARG A 188 -11.84 -16.48 4.33
CA ARG A 188 -12.53 -16.71 3.05
C ARG A 188 -11.99 -17.92 2.27
N LEU A 189 -10.80 -18.42 2.60
CA LEU A 189 -10.23 -19.61 1.99
C LEU A 189 -10.68 -20.91 2.68
N PHE A 190 -11.45 -20.84 3.77
CA PHE A 190 -11.94 -21.99 4.50
C PHE A 190 -13.46 -22.15 4.29
N THR A 191 -13.90 -23.39 4.16
CA THR A 191 -15.32 -23.76 4.05
C THR A 191 -15.87 -24.25 5.38
N PHE A 192 -15.07 -24.96 6.18
CA PHE A 192 -15.50 -25.45 7.49
C PHE A 192 -15.38 -24.35 8.54
N GLU A 193 -16.52 -24.02 9.14
CA GLU A 193 -16.62 -22.95 10.13
C GLU A 193 -15.78 -23.18 11.38
N ARG A 194 -15.61 -24.45 11.79
CA ARG A 194 -14.71 -24.83 12.88
C ARG A 194 -13.27 -24.39 12.60
N ASN A 195 -12.81 -24.56 11.37
CA ASN A 195 -11.45 -24.19 10.96
C ASN A 195 -11.29 -22.67 10.85
N LYS A 196 -12.31 -21.97 10.33
CA LYS A 196 -12.34 -20.50 10.35
C LYS A 196 -12.19 -19.97 11.77
N LEU A 197 -12.94 -20.54 12.72
CA LEU A 197 -12.92 -20.09 14.10
C LEU A 197 -11.56 -20.36 14.75
N GLU A 198 -10.97 -21.53 14.51
CA GLU A 198 -9.62 -21.85 14.99
C GLU A 198 -8.57 -20.87 14.45
N VAL A 199 -8.59 -20.59 13.14
CA VAL A 199 -7.69 -19.62 12.52
C VAL A 199 -7.90 -18.21 13.09
N ALA A 200 -9.15 -17.78 13.26
CA ALA A 200 -9.46 -16.47 13.82
C ALA A 200 -8.97 -16.33 15.27
N LYS A 201 -9.17 -17.34 16.13
CA LYS A 201 -8.66 -17.29 17.51
C LYS A 201 -7.13 -17.21 17.56
N MET A 202 -6.46 -18.01 16.73
CA MET A 202 -5.00 -18.03 16.65
C MET A 202 -4.41 -16.72 16.11
N ALA A 203 -5.03 -16.13 15.09
CA ALA A 203 -4.55 -14.92 14.45
C ALA A 203 -4.73 -13.66 15.31
N TYR A 204 -5.66 -13.67 16.26
CA TYR A 204 -5.99 -12.52 17.10
C TYR A 204 -4.76 -11.96 17.84
N HIS A 205 -3.95 -12.83 18.45
CA HIS A 205 -2.70 -12.43 19.15
C HIS A 205 -1.60 -11.92 18.21
N ARG A 206 -1.75 -12.13 16.90
CA ARG A 206 -0.82 -11.71 15.86
C ARG A 206 -1.41 -10.61 14.98
N THR A 207 -2.50 -9.98 15.43
CA THR A 207 -3.16 -8.91 14.71
C THR A 207 -2.68 -7.54 15.20
N VAL A 208 -2.32 -6.65 14.28
CA VAL A 208 -1.78 -5.31 14.61
C VAL A 208 -2.86 -4.29 14.95
N ASP A 209 -4.08 -4.53 14.50
CA ASP A 209 -5.26 -3.68 14.66
C ASP A 209 -6.43 -4.46 15.32
N PRO A 210 -6.23 -5.03 16.54
CA PRO A 210 -7.23 -5.85 17.21
C PRO A 210 -8.52 -5.08 17.56
N GLU A 211 -8.49 -3.75 17.60
CA GLU A 211 -9.68 -2.91 17.73
C GLU A 211 -10.67 -3.10 16.56
N ASN A 212 -10.19 -3.53 15.40
CA ASN A 212 -11.03 -3.79 14.22
C ASN A 212 -11.57 -5.23 14.17
N TYR A 213 -11.23 -6.10 15.12
CA TYR A 213 -11.49 -7.54 15.03
C TYR A 213 -12.98 -7.91 14.94
N TYR A 214 -13.87 -7.03 15.39
CA TYR A 214 -15.32 -7.17 15.26
C TYR A 214 -15.77 -7.32 13.78
N LEU A 215 -14.98 -6.83 12.82
CA LEU A 215 -15.25 -6.98 11.39
C LEU A 215 -15.23 -8.43 10.91
N LEU A 216 -14.58 -9.35 11.65
CA LEU A 216 -14.54 -10.76 11.30
C LEU A 216 -15.87 -11.49 11.52
N HIS A 217 -16.84 -10.88 12.22
CA HIS A 217 -18.16 -11.48 12.42
C HIS A 217 -18.84 -11.84 11.11
N GLU A 218 -18.64 -11.03 10.07
CA GLU A 218 -19.22 -11.25 8.72
C GLU A 218 -18.52 -12.40 7.95
N SER A 219 -17.42 -12.93 8.46
CA SER A 219 -16.71 -14.06 7.85
C SER A 219 -17.31 -15.43 8.22
N PHE A 220 -18.21 -15.46 9.20
CA PHE A 220 -18.88 -16.67 9.69
C PHE A 220 -20.31 -16.78 9.16
N THR A 221 -20.66 -17.98 8.70
CA THR A 221 -22.05 -18.29 8.32
C THR A 221 -22.93 -18.46 9.55
N PHE A 222 -22.42 -19.10 10.61
CA PHE A 222 -23.20 -19.35 11.82
C PHE A 222 -22.93 -18.29 12.89
N ARG A 223 -24.00 -17.68 13.39
CA ARG A 223 -23.93 -16.68 14.48
C ARG A 223 -23.30 -17.23 15.76
N SER A 224 -23.39 -18.53 16.01
CA SER A 224 -22.74 -19.17 17.16
C SER A 224 -21.22 -19.02 17.12
N ASN A 225 -20.59 -19.17 15.94
CA ASN A 225 -19.14 -19.04 15.81
C ASN A 225 -18.68 -17.58 15.95
N ALA A 226 -19.45 -16.63 15.41
CA ALA A 226 -19.19 -15.20 15.61
C ALA A 226 -19.25 -14.82 17.11
N ARG A 227 -20.27 -15.31 17.83
CA ARG A 227 -20.38 -15.12 19.29
C ARG A 227 -19.23 -15.77 20.05
N GLU A 228 -18.82 -16.97 19.63
CA GLU A 228 -17.69 -17.66 20.26
C GLU A 228 -16.36 -16.92 20.02
N LEU A 229 -16.18 -16.34 18.84
CA LEU A 229 -15.03 -15.47 18.58
C LEU A 229 -15.07 -14.21 19.44
N GLN A 230 -16.23 -13.56 19.55
CA GLN A 230 -16.42 -12.39 20.40
C GLN A 230 -16.06 -12.71 21.86
N HIS A 231 -16.60 -13.80 22.41
CA HIS A 231 -16.27 -14.25 23.77
C HIS A 231 -14.77 -14.53 23.93
N TYR A 232 -14.13 -15.10 22.91
CA TYR A 232 -12.68 -15.32 22.92
C TYR A 232 -11.91 -14.00 23.01
N VAL A 233 -12.26 -13.00 22.20
CA VAL A 233 -11.64 -11.66 22.20
C VAL A 233 -11.83 -10.96 23.55
N GLU A 234 -13.03 -11.00 24.12
CA GLU A 234 -13.33 -10.39 25.42
C GLU A 234 -12.55 -11.04 26.58
N SER A 235 -12.35 -12.36 26.52
CA SER A 235 -11.58 -13.11 27.54
C SER A 235 -10.06 -13.05 27.35
N HIS A 236 -9.59 -12.55 26.20
CA HIS A 236 -8.17 -12.46 25.87
C HIS A 236 -7.86 -11.04 25.37
N PRO A 237 -7.65 -10.06 26.27
CA PRO A 237 -7.25 -8.72 25.84
C PRO A 237 -5.92 -8.79 25.06
N PRO A 238 -5.76 -8.00 23.98
CA PRO A 238 -4.60 -8.09 23.12
C PRO A 238 -3.38 -7.55 23.88
N ALA A 239 -2.23 -8.23 23.75
CA ALA A 239 -0.99 -7.87 24.44
C ALA A 239 -0.47 -6.44 24.12
N VAL A 240 -1.01 -5.80 23.09
CA VAL A 240 -0.63 -4.46 22.60
C VAL A 240 -1.57 -3.35 23.12
N ALA A 241 -2.65 -3.69 23.83
CA ALA A 241 -3.57 -2.70 24.41
C ALA A 241 -3.08 -2.14 25.76
N ALA A 242 -2.12 -1.21 25.71
CA ALA A 242 -1.98 -0.11 26.67
C ALA A 242 -1.42 1.13 25.90
N PRO A 243 -1.90 2.35 26.19
CA PRO A 243 -2.56 3.21 25.20
C PRO A 243 -1.63 4.17 24.47
N ALA A 244 -1.99 4.46 23.22
CA ALA A 244 -1.65 5.71 22.56
C ALA A 244 -2.34 6.89 23.28
N CYS A 245 -1.76 7.48 24.36
CA CYS A 245 -2.07 8.87 24.78
C CYS A 245 -1.32 9.48 26.00
N ALA A 246 -0.11 9.06 26.39
CA ALA A 246 0.71 9.86 27.31
C ALA A 246 2.12 10.05 26.74
N PRO A 247 2.62 11.30 26.56
CA PRO A 247 4.06 11.48 26.45
C PRO A 247 4.65 11.03 27.79
N GLU A 248 5.36 9.90 27.79
CA GLU A 248 6.19 9.51 28.93
C GLU A 248 7.04 10.73 29.33
N PRO A 249 7.06 11.12 30.62
CA PRO A 249 7.99 12.16 31.05
C PRO A 249 9.38 11.64 30.74
N ARG A 250 10.11 12.37 29.88
CA ARG A 250 11.46 12.00 29.45
C ARG A 250 12.27 11.54 30.66
N PRO A 251 13.00 10.40 30.60
CA PRO A 251 13.87 10.01 31.69
C PRO A 251 14.83 11.16 31.96
N GLN A 252 14.74 11.76 33.15
CA GLN A 252 15.67 12.82 33.55
C GLN A 252 17.09 12.24 33.49
N PRO A 253 18.07 12.96 32.90
CA PRO A 253 19.43 12.47 32.88
C PRO A 253 19.88 12.23 34.32
N ARG A 254 20.47 11.04 34.57
CA ARG A 254 21.06 10.72 35.88
C ARG A 254 21.97 11.86 36.30
N PRO A 255 21.91 12.34 37.56
CA PRO A 255 22.82 13.37 38.02
C PRO A 255 24.26 12.88 37.82
N GLN A 256 25.03 13.63 37.03
CA GLN A 256 26.45 13.35 36.86
C GLN A 256 27.11 13.46 38.24
N PRO A 257 27.99 12.52 38.64
CA PRO A 257 28.74 12.66 39.87
C PRO A 257 29.60 13.92 39.75
N HIS A 258 29.37 14.84 40.68
CA HIS A 258 30.08 16.11 40.76
C HIS A 258 31.55 15.82 41.03
N LEU A 259 32.43 16.11 40.07
CA LEU A 259 33.87 16.16 40.33
C LEU A 259 34.12 17.26 41.37
N PRO A 260 34.81 16.99 42.49
CA PRO A 260 35.06 18.01 43.50
C PRO A 260 35.89 19.15 42.89
N GLY A 261 35.32 20.36 42.95
CA GLY A 261 35.87 21.56 42.33
C GLY A 261 37.29 21.87 42.80
N ARG A 262 38.15 22.22 41.85
CA ARG A 262 39.45 22.83 42.11
C ARG A 262 39.22 24.11 42.94
N ARG A 263 39.77 24.14 44.16
CA ARG A 263 39.83 25.34 44.99
C ARG A 263 40.58 26.43 44.23
N GLN A 264 39.90 27.52 43.86
CA GLN A 264 40.59 28.76 43.51
C GLN A 264 40.93 29.53 44.79
N PRO A 265 42.10 30.18 44.84
CA PRO A 265 42.60 30.82 46.05
C PRO A 265 41.80 32.08 46.39
N ARG A 266 41.49 32.25 47.68
CA ARG A 266 40.88 33.46 48.24
C ARG A 266 41.77 34.67 47.95
N ARG A 267 41.25 35.66 47.21
CA ARG A 267 41.79 37.01 47.26
C ARG A 267 41.30 37.66 48.55
N ALA A 268 42.25 37.96 49.43
CA ALA A 268 42.05 38.85 50.57
C ALA A 268 42.05 40.30 50.05
N TRP A 269 41.04 41.06 50.51
CA TRP A 269 40.85 42.52 50.51
C TRP A 269 41.43 43.33 49.34
#